data_AF-A0AA51QBV3-F1
#
_entry.id   AF-A0AA51QBV3-F1
#
_cell.length_a   1.000
_cell.length_b   1.000
_cell.length_c   1.000
_cell.angle_alpha   90.00
_cell.angle_beta   90.00
_cell.angle_gamma   90.00
#
_symmetry.space_group_name_H-M   'P 1'
#
loop_
_entity.id
_entity.type
_entity.pdbx_description
1 polymer ?
#
loop_
_entity_poly.entity_id
_entity_poly.type
_entity_poly.pdbx_seq_one_letter_code
_entity_poly.pdbx_strand_id
1 'polypeptide(L)'
;MNNAVIASSVGAALMAGFVMFIRLKAAKKPASAKKIILPPFFMSTGALMYFVPEFRLTPMEILEAVIVGMFFSIFLIKTSKFEIKDNDIYLKRSKAFVFILIGLLIIRIVLKTILSSTIDYGQLSGMFFLLAFSMILPWRIAMYTNYKKLYNQLHGKNV
;
A
#
# COMPACT_ATOMS: atom_id res chain seq x y z
N MET A 1 -29.75 -11.95 -8.32
CA MET A 1 -28.37 -11.41 -8.18
C MET A 1 -27.61 -11.79 -9.44
N ASN A 2 -27.17 -10.81 -10.25
CA ASN A 2 -26.63 -11.07 -11.59
C ASN A 2 -25.36 -11.95 -11.55
N ASN A 3 -25.26 -12.93 -12.47
CA ASN A 3 -24.09 -13.81 -12.61
C ASN A 3 -22.77 -13.02 -12.79
N ALA A 4 -22.83 -11.82 -13.39
CA ALA A 4 -21.69 -10.92 -13.52
C ALA A 4 -21.16 -10.37 -12.18
N VAL A 5 -22.03 -10.16 -11.19
CA VAL A 5 -21.65 -9.71 -9.84
C VAL A 5 -20.99 -10.83 -9.06
N ILE A 6 -21.47 -12.06 -9.23
CA ILE A 6 -20.86 -13.24 -8.60
C ILE A 6 -19.48 -13.51 -9.20
N ALA A 7 -19.35 -13.48 -10.53
CA ALA A 7 -18.06 -13.69 -11.21
C ALA A 7 -17.00 -12.63 -10.83
N SER A 8 -17.39 -11.35 -10.81
CA SER A 8 -16.48 -10.26 -10.41
C SER A 8 -16.07 -10.33 -8.93
N SER A 9 -16.98 -10.74 -8.04
CA SER A 9 -16.70 -10.93 -6.61
C SER A 9 -15.73 -12.10 -6.36
N VAL A 10 -15.93 -13.23 -7.06
CA VAL A 10 -15.04 -14.40 -6.97
C VAL A 10 -13.65 -14.07 -7.52
N GLY A 11 -13.57 -13.37 -8.66
CA GLY A 11 -12.30 -12.92 -9.23
C GLY A 11 -11.52 -12.00 -8.28
N ALA A 12 -12.20 -11.05 -7.63
CA ALA A 12 -11.60 -10.16 -6.65
C ALA A 12 -11.06 -10.92 -5.41
N ALA A 13 -11.82 -11.90 -4.90
CA ALA A 13 -11.41 -12.72 -3.77
C ALA A 13 -10.18 -13.58 -4.09
N LEU A 14 -10.14 -14.21 -5.27
CA LEU A 14 -8.98 -14.98 -5.73
C LEU A 14 -7.73 -14.12 -5.88
N MET A 15 -7.87 -12.92 -6.48
CA MET A 15 -6.75 -11.98 -6.62
C MET A 15 -6.23 -11.51 -5.26
N ALA A 16 -7.12 -11.18 -4.31
CA ALA A 16 -6.75 -10.80 -2.96
C ALA A 16 -5.99 -11.94 -2.23
N GLY A 17 -6.48 -13.17 -2.33
CA GLY A 17 -5.82 -14.36 -1.77
C GLY A 17 -4.43 -14.59 -2.37
N PHE A 18 -4.32 -14.52 -3.70
CA PHE A 18 -3.05 -14.70 -4.41
C PHE A 18 -2.01 -13.62 -4.05
N VAL A 19 -2.41 -12.35 -3.99
CA VAL A 19 -1.54 -11.24 -3.58
C VAL A 19 -1.08 -11.42 -2.13
N MET A 20 -1.97 -11.88 -1.24
CA MET A 20 -1.62 -12.17 0.14
C MET A 20 -0.60 -13.31 0.23
N PHE A 21 -0.77 -14.37 -0.56
CA PHE A 21 0.17 -15.48 -0.64
C PHE A 21 1.57 -15.04 -1.12
N ILE A 22 1.64 -14.21 -2.17
CA ILE A 22 2.91 -13.63 -2.65
C ILE A 22 3.58 -12.82 -1.54
N ARG A 23 2.83 -11.97 -0.82
CA ARG A 23 3.36 -11.17 0.29
C ARG A 23 3.91 -12.04 1.42
N LEU A 24 3.21 -13.11 1.76
CA LEU A 24 3.66 -14.07 2.77
C LEU A 24 4.95 -14.78 2.35
N LYS A 25 5.13 -15.10 1.07
CA LYS A 25 6.36 -15.72 0.54
C LYS A 25 7.51 -14.72 0.44
N ALA A 26 7.22 -13.48 0.03
CA ALA A 26 8.21 -12.39 -0.07
C ALA A 26 8.81 -12.01 1.29
N ALA A 27 8.03 -12.09 2.37
CA ALA A 27 8.50 -11.86 3.74
C ALA A 27 9.52 -12.91 4.24
N LYS A 28 9.73 -14.04 3.53
CA LYS A 28 10.77 -15.03 3.86
C LYS A 28 12.12 -14.75 3.19
N LYS A 29 12.18 -13.76 2.29
CA LYS A 29 13.41 -13.41 1.56
C LYS A 29 14.08 -12.22 2.23
N PRO A 30 15.42 -12.11 2.15
CA PRO A 30 16.13 -10.94 2.66
C PRO A 30 15.62 -9.68 1.96
N ALA A 31 15.42 -8.64 2.77
CA ALA A 31 15.06 -7.32 2.31
C ALA A 31 16.25 -6.70 1.56
N SER A 32 15.96 -5.96 0.49
CA SER A 32 16.98 -5.19 -0.22
C SER A 32 16.46 -3.80 -0.51
N ALA A 33 17.36 -2.83 -0.58
CA ALA A 33 17.03 -1.45 -0.94
C ALA A 33 16.15 -1.37 -2.20
N LYS A 34 16.52 -2.12 -3.25
CA LYS A 34 15.76 -2.20 -4.50
C LYS A 34 14.31 -2.63 -4.26
N LYS A 35 14.07 -3.70 -3.48
CA LYS A 35 12.71 -4.20 -3.21
C LYS A 35 11.85 -3.21 -2.40
N ILE A 36 12.47 -2.31 -1.63
CA ILE A 36 11.76 -1.29 -0.84
C ILE A 36 11.33 -0.11 -1.72
N ILE A 37 12.19 0.34 -2.64
CA ILE A 37 11.96 1.53 -3.49
C ILE A 37 11.13 1.22 -4.73
N LEU A 38 11.22 -0.01 -5.24
CA LEU A 38 10.59 -0.39 -6.49
C LEU A 38 9.05 -0.21 -6.53
N PRO A 39 8.28 -0.51 -5.46
CA PRO A 39 6.83 -0.31 -5.47
C PRO A 39 6.36 1.13 -5.71
N PRO A 40 6.80 2.17 -4.94
CA PRO A 40 6.36 3.54 -5.18
C PRO A 40 6.81 4.07 -6.54
N PHE A 41 7.97 3.62 -7.05
CA PHE A 41 8.41 3.95 -8.40
C PHE A 41 7.42 3.44 -9.46
N PHE A 42 7.06 2.15 -9.44
CA PHE A 42 6.06 1.64 -10.37
C PHE A 42 4.65 2.20 -10.14
N MET A 43 4.29 2.55 -8.90
CA MET A 43 3.01 3.20 -8.66
C MET A 43 2.97 4.62 -9.22
N SER A 44 4.07 5.36 -9.22
CA SER A 44 4.09 6.72 -9.80
C SER A 44 3.74 6.75 -11.29
N THR A 45 3.98 5.68 -12.06
CA THR A 45 3.54 5.63 -13.47
C THR A 45 2.02 5.59 -13.60
N GLY A 46 1.30 5.14 -12.56
CA GLY A 46 -0.16 5.21 -12.51
C GLY A 46 -0.70 6.64 -12.43
N ALA A 47 0.10 7.62 -12.02
CA ALA A 47 -0.32 9.02 -11.99
C ALA A 47 -0.63 9.58 -13.39
N LEU A 48 -0.19 8.90 -14.45
CA LEU A 48 -0.55 9.25 -15.83
C LEU A 48 -2.07 9.19 -16.07
N MET A 49 -2.83 8.46 -15.27
CA MET A 49 -4.29 8.43 -15.42
C MET A 49 -4.94 9.81 -15.25
N TYR A 50 -4.33 10.73 -14.50
CA TYR A 50 -4.86 12.09 -14.29
C TYR A 50 -4.81 12.99 -15.52
N PHE A 51 -4.09 12.58 -16.59
CA PHE A 51 -4.20 13.27 -17.87
C PHE A 51 -5.61 13.15 -18.46
N VAL A 52 -6.28 12.03 -18.21
CA VAL A 52 -7.65 11.76 -18.65
C VAL A 52 -8.65 12.49 -17.72
N PRO A 53 -9.59 13.29 -18.26
CA PRO A 53 -10.51 14.12 -17.45
C PRO A 53 -11.32 13.35 -16.41
N GLU A 54 -11.74 12.13 -16.74
CA GLU A 54 -12.54 11.26 -15.87
C GLU A 54 -11.88 10.95 -14.53
N PHE A 55 -10.54 11.01 -14.43
CA PHE A 55 -9.80 10.66 -13.22
C PHE A 55 -9.36 11.87 -12.41
N ARG A 56 -9.62 13.09 -12.90
CA ARG A 56 -9.18 14.32 -12.25
C ARG A 56 -9.92 14.53 -10.94
N LEU A 57 -9.18 15.02 -9.96
CA LEU A 57 -9.68 15.25 -8.61
C LEU A 57 -9.80 16.73 -8.34
N THR A 58 -10.81 17.11 -7.57
CA THR A 58 -10.90 18.45 -7.02
C THR A 58 -9.81 18.67 -5.96
N PRO A 59 -9.40 19.92 -5.69
CA PRO A 59 -8.40 20.21 -4.66
C PRO A 59 -8.76 19.66 -3.27
N MET A 60 -10.06 19.65 -2.92
CA MET A 60 -10.54 19.10 -1.65
C MET A 60 -10.34 17.59 -1.57
N GLU A 61 -10.68 16.85 -2.63
CA GLU A 61 -10.49 15.40 -2.67
C GLU A 61 -9.00 15.01 -2.65
N ILE A 62 -8.15 15.81 -3.29
CA ILE A 62 -6.69 15.64 -3.22
C ILE A 62 -6.22 15.76 -1.78
N LEU A 63 -6.65 16.82 -1.08
CA LEU A 63 -6.27 17.08 0.30
C LEU A 63 -6.73 15.95 1.22
N GLU A 64 -8.00 15.53 1.11
CA GLU A 64 -8.56 14.43 1.90
C GLU A 64 -7.81 13.12 1.66
N ALA A 65 -7.62 12.73 0.39
CA ALA A 65 -6.93 11.48 0.05
C ALA A 65 -5.48 11.47 0.56
N VAL A 66 -4.79 12.60 0.46
CA VAL A 66 -3.41 12.75 0.93
C VAL A 66 -3.33 12.68 2.46
N ILE A 67 -4.18 13.42 3.18
CA ILE A 67 -4.21 13.40 4.66
C ILE A 67 -4.53 12.00 5.18
N VAL A 68 -5.59 11.38 4.65
CA VAL A 68 -6.02 10.04 5.07
C VAL A 68 -4.94 9.00 4.73
N GLY A 69 -4.35 9.07 3.53
CA GLY A 69 -3.25 8.20 3.12
C GLY A 69 -2.04 8.30 4.05
N MET A 70 -1.61 9.53 4.36
CA MET A 70 -0.50 9.78 5.29
C MET A 70 -0.83 9.29 6.71
N PHE A 71 -2.04 9.51 7.21
CA PHE A 71 -2.49 9.01 8.51
C PHE A 71 -2.38 7.48 8.58
N PHE A 72 -2.85 6.76 7.56
CA PHE A 72 -2.73 5.30 7.51
C PHE A 72 -1.28 4.81 7.34
N SER A 73 -0.40 5.61 6.74
CA SER A 73 1.02 5.27 6.62
C SER A 73 1.68 5.08 7.99
N ILE A 74 1.25 5.81 9.02
CA ILE A 74 1.78 5.72 10.40
C ILE A 74 1.61 4.31 10.95
N PHE A 75 0.44 3.70 10.72
CA PHE A 75 0.17 2.32 11.15
C PHE A 75 1.06 1.32 10.43
N LEU A 76 1.30 1.51 9.13
CA LEU A 76 2.21 0.64 8.36
C LEU A 76 3.66 0.75 8.85
N ILE A 77 4.12 1.96 9.16
CA ILE A 77 5.46 2.21 9.69
C ILE A 77 5.61 1.51 11.04
N LYS A 78 4.66 1.71 11.97
CA LYS A 78 4.71 1.12 13.31
C LYS A 78 4.68 -0.41 13.29
N THR A 79 4.01 -1.00 12.30
CA THR A 79 3.90 -2.45 12.15
C THR A 79 5.04 -3.08 11.34
N SER A 80 5.88 -2.29 10.67
CA SER A 80 6.98 -2.78 9.82
C SER A 80 8.32 -2.67 10.53
N LYS A 81 8.70 -3.75 11.22
CA LYS A 81 10.01 -3.84 11.90
C LYS A 81 10.95 -4.74 11.11
N PHE A 82 12.23 -4.40 11.09
CA PHE A 82 13.27 -5.25 10.53
C PHE A 82 14.03 -5.95 11.65
N GLU A 83 14.52 -7.15 11.38
CA GLU A 83 15.38 -7.93 12.26
C GLU A 83 16.57 -8.47 11.46
N ILE A 84 17.74 -8.52 12.09
CA ILE A 84 18.93 -9.15 11.53
C ILE A 84 18.87 -10.63 11.89
N LYS A 85 19.00 -11.50 10.89
CA LYS A 85 19.07 -12.94 11.07
C LYS A 85 20.06 -13.52 10.06
N ASP A 86 20.96 -14.39 10.51
CA ASP A 86 21.92 -15.10 9.64
C ASP A 86 22.72 -14.14 8.73
N ASN A 87 23.16 -13.00 9.29
CA ASN A 87 23.87 -11.92 8.59
C ASN A 87 23.07 -11.20 7.47
N ASP A 88 21.75 -11.39 7.44
CA ASP A 88 20.83 -10.79 6.47
C ASP A 88 19.72 -10.01 7.19
N ILE A 89 19.15 -9.00 6.52
CA ILE A 89 18.07 -8.18 7.07
C ILE A 89 16.71 -8.69 6.59
N TYR A 90 15.86 -9.10 7.51
CA TYR A 90 14.52 -9.61 7.24
C TYR A 90 13.44 -8.66 7.77
N LEU A 91 12.29 -8.65 7.09
CA LEU A 91 11.11 -7.93 7.57
C LEU A 91 10.35 -8.83 8.56
N LYS A 92 10.24 -8.40 9.81
CA LYS A 92 9.47 -9.10 10.83
C LYS A 92 7.99 -9.09 10.47
N ARG A 93 7.39 -10.28 10.41
CA ARG A 93 5.97 -10.45 10.06
C ARG A 93 5.09 -9.86 11.16
N SER A 94 4.39 -8.78 10.87
CA SER A 94 3.35 -8.26 11.75
C SER A 94 1.97 -8.74 11.28
N LYS A 95 1.25 -9.47 12.14
CA LYS A 95 -0.15 -9.85 11.88
C LYS A 95 -1.05 -8.63 11.71
N ALA A 96 -0.71 -7.50 12.36
CA ALA A 96 -1.45 -6.24 12.28
C ALA A 96 -1.50 -5.64 10.87
N PHE A 97 -0.49 -5.91 10.02
CA PHE A 97 -0.48 -5.44 8.63
C PHE A 97 -1.68 -5.98 7.83
N VAL A 98 -2.07 -7.23 8.07
CA VAL A 98 -3.22 -7.86 7.40
C VAL A 98 -4.53 -7.24 7.89
N PHE A 99 -4.66 -7.00 9.20
CA PHE A 99 -5.83 -6.34 9.77
C PHE A 99 -6.01 -4.91 9.27
N ILE A 100 -4.92 -4.13 9.12
CA ILE A 100 -4.98 -2.78 8.55
C ILE A 100 -5.46 -2.81 7.10
N LEU A 101 -4.95 -3.74 6.28
CA LEU A 101 -5.37 -3.86 4.88
C LEU A 101 -6.82 -4.28 4.75
N ILE A 102 -7.28 -5.23 5.57
CA ILE A 102 -8.67 -5.68 5.59
C ILE A 102 -9.58 -4.54 6.07
N GLY A 103 -9.21 -3.85 7.15
CA GLY A 103 -9.95 -2.70 7.66
C GLY A 103 -10.07 -1.58 6.63
N LEU A 104 -8.98 -1.25 5.94
CA LEU A 104 -8.98 -0.25 4.88
C LEU A 104 -9.82 -0.69 3.66
N LEU A 105 -9.84 -1.98 3.34
CA LEU A 105 -10.68 -2.55 2.28
C LEU A 105 -12.17 -2.54 2.65
N ILE A 106 -12.52 -2.78 3.91
CA ILE A 106 -13.91 -2.68 4.41
C ILE A 106 -14.37 -1.23 4.40
N ILE A 107 -13.58 -0.32 4.97
CA ILE A 107 -13.87 1.13 4.93
C ILE A 107 -14.04 1.59 3.48
N ARG A 108 -13.19 1.12 2.56
CA ARG A 108 -13.29 1.36 1.12
C ARG A 108 -14.61 0.89 0.52
N ILE A 109 -15.07 -0.31 0.85
CA ILE A 109 -16.35 -0.84 0.33
C ILE A 109 -17.52 -0.02 0.89
N VAL A 110 -17.50 0.32 2.18
CA VAL A 110 -18.57 1.11 2.82
C VAL A 110 -18.62 2.52 2.26
N LEU A 111 -17.49 3.22 2.17
CA LEU A 111 -17.39 4.54 1.56
C LEU A 111 -17.84 4.51 0.10
N LYS A 112 -17.41 3.51 -0.68
CA LYS A 112 -17.88 3.32 -2.05
C LYS A 112 -19.40 3.19 -2.09
N THR A 113 -20.01 2.34 -1.28
CA THR A 113 -21.46 2.12 -1.30
C THR A 113 -22.24 3.39 -0.93
N ILE A 114 -21.70 4.25 -0.05
CA ILE A 114 -22.35 5.50 0.35
C ILE A 114 -22.10 6.64 -0.67
N LEU A 115 -20.90 6.75 -1.23
CA LEU A 115 -20.49 7.84 -2.14
C LEU A 115 -20.72 7.54 -3.64
N SER A 116 -20.92 6.28 -4.05
CA SER A 116 -21.16 5.95 -5.49
C SER A 116 -22.49 6.49 -6.03
N SER A 117 -23.34 7.07 -5.19
CA SER A 117 -24.55 7.79 -5.62
C SER A 117 -24.25 9.24 -6.04
N THR A 118 -23.10 9.80 -5.69
CA THR A 118 -22.75 11.22 -5.92
C THR A 118 -21.47 11.45 -6.73
N ILE A 119 -20.52 10.50 -6.73
CA ILE A 119 -19.22 10.63 -7.41
C ILE A 119 -19.11 9.63 -8.57
N ASP A 120 -18.63 10.10 -9.72
CA ASP A 120 -18.39 9.27 -10.90
C ASP A 120 -17.28 8.22 -10.65
N TYR A 121 -17.39 7.07 -11.33
CA TYR A 121 -16.49 5.94 -11.15
C TYR A 121 -15.02 6.27 -11.48
N GLY A 122 -14.78 7.15 -12.47
CA GLY A 122 -13.45 7.61 -12.83
C GLY A 122 -12.78 8.38 -11.69
N GLN A 123 -13.48 9.39 -11.16
CA GLN A 123 -12.99 10.26 -10.08
C GLN A 123 -12.71 9.48 -8.81
N LEU A 124 -13.61 8.55 -8.47
CA LEU A 124 -13.43 7.65 -7.33
C LEU A 124 -12.16 6.80 -7.46
N SER A 125 -11.87 6.28 -8.65
CA SER A 125 -10.65 5.52 -8.90
C SER A 125 -9.38 6.39 -8.78
N GLY A 126 -9.48 7.65 -9.21
CA GLY A 126 -8.52 8.73 -8.95
C GLY A 126 -8.17 8.85 -7.47
N MET A 127 -9.19 9.06 -6.63
CA MET A 127 -9.02 9.25 -5.18
C MET A 127 -8.36 8.04 -4.54
N PHE A 128 -8.76 6.83 -4.94
CA PHE A 128 -8.18 5.60 -4.40
C PHE A 128 -6.70 5.45 -4.74
N PHE A 129 -6.30 5.77 -5.96
CA PHE A 129 -4.89 5.76 -6.33
C PHE A 129 -4.10 6.78 -5.50
N LEU A 130 -4.58 8.03 -5.39
CA LEU A 130 -3.87 9.07 -4.65
C LEU A 130 -3.72 8.71 -3.17
N LEU A 131 -4.78 8.19 -2.56
CA LEU A 131 -4.76 7.73 -1.17
C LEU A 131 -3.75 6.60 -0.99
N ALA A 132 -3.78 5.59 -1.87
CA ALA A 132 -2.85 4.46 -1.81
C ALA A 132 -1.40 4.91 -2.02
N PHE A 133 -1.15 5.81 -2.97
CA PHE A 133 0.17 6.36 -3.23
C PHE A 133 0.69 7.16 -2.03
N SER A 134 -0.14 8.05 -1.47
CA SER A 134 0.16 8.86 -0.29
C SER A 134 0.39 8.03 0.97
N MET A 135 -0.21 6.83 1.04
CA MET A 135 0.04 5.87 2.11
C MET A 135 1.35 5.09 1.93
N ILE A 136 1.65 4.66 0.70
CA ILE A 136 2.79 3.78 0.42
C ILE A 136 4.11 4.55 0.43
N LEU A 137 4.13 5.78 -0.09
CA LEU A 137 5.35 6.57 -0.22
C LEU A 137 6.05 6.84 1.13
N PRO A 138 5.40 7.42 2.16
CA PRO A 138 6.02 7.65 3.46
C PRO A 138 6.45 6.35 4.14
N TRP A 139 5.61 5.31 4.02
CA TRP A 139 5.91 4.01 4.59
C TRP A 139 7.18 3.39 4.01
N ARG A 140 7.35 3.41 2.69
CA ARG A 140 8.54 2.87 2.03
C ARG A 140 9.80 3.70 2.31
N ILE A 141 9.66 5.02 2.43
CA ILE A 141 10.76 5.90 2.87
C ILE A 141 11.23 5.50 4.28
N ALA A 142 10.31 5.35 5.24
CA ALA A 142 10.63 4.92 6.60
C ALA A 142 11.22 3.50 6.65
N MET A 143 10.77 2.59 5.78
CA MET A 143 11.40 1.27 5.67
C MET A 143 12.83 1.37 5.14
N TYR A 144 13.09 2.22 4.16
CA TYR A 144 14.41 2.39 3.58
C TYR A 144 15.40 2.98 4.59
N THR A 145 14.98 3.98 5.38
CA THR A 145 15.83 4.56 6.44
C THR A 145 16.16 3.53 7.52
N ASN A 146 15.18 2.75 7.98
CA ASN A 146 15.40 1.67 8.94
C ASN A 146 16.31 0.57 8.37
N TYR A 147 16.11 0.19 7.11
CA TYR A 147 16.96 -0.78 6.41
C TYR A 147 18.41 -0.27 6.34
N LYS A 148 18.63 0.99 5.94
CA LYS A 148 19.98 1.58 5.85
C LYS A 148 20.67 1.62 7.22
N LYS A 149 19.93 1.91 8.30
CA LYS A 149 20.45 1.88 9.67
C LYS A 149 20.96 0.49 10.07
N LEU A 150 20.16 -0.55 9.82
CA LEU A 150 20.54 -1.95 10.10
C LEU A 150 21.64 -2.44 9.17
N TYR A 151 21.62 -2.03 7.91
CA TYR A 151 22.66 -2.37 6.93
C TYR A 151 24.01 -1.80 7.35
N ASN A 152 24.03 -0.55 7.82
CA ASN A 152 25.21 0.07 8.40
C ASN A 152 25.66 -0.65 9.68
N GLN A 153 24.74 -1.06 10.58
CA GLN A 153 25.13 -1.85 11.76
C GLN A 153 25.78 -3.20 11.39
N LEU A 154 25.34 -3.81 10.30
CA LEU A 154 25.83 -5.11 9.84
C LEU A 154 27.16 -5.02 9.05
N HIS A 155 27.35 -3.96 8.26
CA HIS A 155 28.52 -3.78 7.37
C HIS A 155 29.48 -2.67 7.80
N GLY A 156 29.13 -1.89 8.83
CA GLY A 156 29.79 -0.65 9.22
C GLY A 156 29.90 -0.49 10.73
N LYS A 157 30.98 -1.08 11.26
CA LYS A 157 31.81 -0.63 12.40
C LYS A 157 31.11 -0.04 13.64
N ASN A 158 31.37 -0.71 14.77
CA ASN A 158 31.78 0.00 15.99
C ASN A 158 32.82 1.08 15.61
N VAL A 159 32.42 2.34 15.67
CA VAL A 159 33.30 3.45 16.05
C VAL A 159 32.59 4.17 17.18
#